data_AF-A0A526YI48-F1
#
_entry.id   AF-A0A526YI48-F1
#
_cell.length_a   1.000
_cell.length_b   1.000
_cell.length_c   1.000
_cell.angle_alpha   90.00
_cell.angle_beta   90.00
_cell.angle_gamma   90.00
#
_symmetry.space_group_name_H-M   'P 1'
#
loop_
_entity.id
_entity.type
_entity.pdbx_description
1 polymer ?
#
loop_
_entity_poly.entity_id
_entity_poly.type
_entity_poly.pdbx_seq_one_letter_code
_entity_poly.pdbx_strand_id
1 'polypeptide(L)'
;SPLIDLAEKLVQMAPVPISKAYFTNSGSEANDTAMKMIWYRSNALGQPARKKIISRIRGYHGVTIASASLTGLPNNHTSFDLPIANV
;
A
#
# COMPACT_ATOMS: atom_id res chain seq x y z
N SER A 1 -10.03 -6.69 -24.15
CA SER A 1 -10.68 -5.57 -23.43
C SER A 1 -9.56 -4.81 -22.78
N PRO A 2 -9.41 -3.49 -22.98
CA PRO A 2 -8.18 -2.78 -22.60
C PRO A 2 -7.73 -3.05 -21.15
N LEU A 3 -8.68 -3.17 -20.21
CA LEU A 3 -8.41 -3.48 -18.82
C LEU A 3 -7.90 -4.92 -18.60
N ILE A 4 -8.51 -5.90 -19.28
CA ILE A 4 -8.13 -7.32 -19.20
C ILE A 4 -6.74 -7.52 -19.81
N ASP A 5 -6.52 -6.94 -20.99
CA ASP A 5 -5.28 -7.10 -21.76
C ASP A 5 -4.11 -6.47 -20.98
N LEU A 6 -4.34 -5.33 -20.32
CA LEU A 6 -3.36 -4.70 -19.43
C LEU A 6 -3.10 -5.53 -18.17
N ALA A 7 -4.15 -6.07 -17.54
CA ALA A 7 -4.01 -6.89 -16.34
C ALA A 7 -3.18 -8.15 -16.61
N GLU A 8 -3.43 -8.82 -17.73
CA GLU A 8 -2.68 -10.01 -18.16
C GLU A 8 -1.21 -9.67 -18.42
N LYS A 9 -0.94 -8.58 -19.18
CA LYS A 9 0.42 -8.13 -19.46
C LYS A 9 1.20 -7.79 -18.20
N LEU A 10 0.58 -7.10 -17.23
CA LEU A 10 1.22 -6.76 -15.96
C LEU A 10 1.57 -8.00 -15.14
N VAL A 11 0.68 -9.01 -15.11
CA VAL A 11 0.95 -10.28 -14.42
C VAL A 11 2.11 -11.03 -15.07
N GLN A 12 2.20 -11.04 -16.40
CA GLN A 12 3.31 -11.70 -17.13
C GLN A 12 4.65 -10.98 -16.96
N MET A 13 4.66 -9.66 -16.81
CA MET A 13 5.87 -8.86 -16.66
C MET A 13 6.44 -8.84 -15.24
N ALA A 14 5.67 -9.26 -14.24
CA ALA A 14 6.07 -9.17 -12.85
C ALA A 14 7.31 -10.05 -12.57
N PRO A 15 8.31 -9.55 -11.82
CA PRO A 15 9.57 -10.27 -11.56
C PRO A 15 9.40 -11.45 -10.58
N VAL A 16 8.20 -11.64 -10.04
CA VAL A 16 7.84 -12.71 -9.10
C VAL A 16 6.46 -13.26 -9.47
N PRO A 17 6.13 -14.51 -9.11
CA PRO A 17 4.81 -15.06 -9.36
C PRO A 17 3.73 -14.24 -8.66
N ILE A 18 2.91 -13.51 -9.44
CA ILE A 18 1.71 -12.82 -8.97
C ILE A 18 0.48 -13.32 -9.72
N SER A 19 -0.69 -13.25 -9.10
CA SER A 19 -1.92 -13.87 -9.63
C SER A 19 -2.91 -12.90 -10.27
N LYS A 20 -2.89 -11.61 -9.88
CA LYS A 20 -3.89 -10.60 -10.25
C LYS A 20 -3.28 -9.19 -10.21
N ALA A 21 -3.82 -8.29 -11.03
CA ALA A 21 -3.58 -6.85 -10.97
C ALA A 21 -4.83 -6.14 -10.42
N TYR A 22 -4.62 -5.13 -9.57
CA TYR A 22 -5.67 -4.24 -9.08
C TYR A 22 -5.28 -2.80 -9.46
N PHE A 23 -6.22 -2.05 -10.05
CA PHE A 23 -5.93 -0.73 -10.61
C PHE A 23 -6.33 0.39 -9.65
N THR A 24 -5.47 1.40 -9.56
CA THR A 24 -5.68 2.68 -8.86
C THR A 24 -5.22 3.81 -9.77
N ASN A 25 -5.49 5.06 -9.39
CA ASN A 25 -5.14 6.24 -10.19
C ASN A 25 -3.77 6.82 -9.81
N SER A 26 -3.22 6.43 -8.66
CA SER A 26 -1.92 6.91 -8.18
C SER A 26 -1.16 5.86 -7.36
N GLY A 27 0.13 6.11 -7.15
CA GLY A 27 0.96 5.30 -6.24
C GLY A 27 0.53 5.40 -4.78
N SER A 28 0.04 6.57 -4.34
CA SER A 28 -0.50 6.74 -2.98
C SER A 28 -1.72 5.84 -2.76
N GLU A 29 -2.67 5.84 -3.71
CA GLU A 29 -3.84 4.96 -3.66
C GLU A 29 -3.48 3.47 -3.74
N ALA A 30 -2.43 3.13 -4.51
CA ALA A 30 -1.94 1.77 -4.59
C ALA A 30 -1.42 1.29 -3.22
N ASN A 31 -0.65 2.11 -2.50
CA ASN A 31 -0.15 1.79 -1.17
C ASN A 31 -1.26 1.70 -0.12
N ASP A 32 -2.24 2.60 -0.14
CA ASP A 32 -3.40 2.53 0.74
C ASP A 32 -4.23 1.25 0.50
N THR A 33 -4.39 0.89 -0.77
CA THR A 33 -5.07 -0.35 -1.16
C THR A 33 -4.29 -1.58 -0.69
N ALA A 34 -2.96 -1.60 -0.85
CA ALA A 34 -2.11 -2.67 -0.35
C ALA A 34 -2.24 -2.83 1.18
N MET A 35 -2.22 -1.73 1.93
CA MET A 35 -2.44 -1.74 3.38
C MET A 35 -3.81 -2.33 3.75
N LYS A 36 -4.88 -1.92 3.06
CA LYS A 36 -6.22 -2.49 3.27
C LYS A 36 -6.25 -3.99 3.01
N MET A 37 -5.62 -4.46 1.92
CA MET A 37 -5.56 -5.88 1.59
C MET A 37 -4.77 -6.68 2.64
N ILE A 38 -3.67 -6.14 3.16
CA ILE A 38 -2.87 -6.77 4.23
C ILE A 38 -3.71 -6.89 5.52
N TRP A 39 -4.37 -5.82 5.94
CA TRP A 39 -5.22 -5.83 7.13
C TRP A 39 -6.44 -6.73 6.99
N TYR A 40 -7.07 -6.73 5.82
CA TYR A 40 -8.19 -7.62 5.49
C TYR A 40 -7.76 -9.07 5.56
N ARG A 41 -6.61 -9.41 4.96
CA ARG A 41 -6.03 -10.75 5.03
C ARG A 41 -5.74 -11.18 6.46
N SER A 42 -5.13 -10.32 7.28
CA SER A 42 -4.88 -10.64 8.70
C SER A 42 -6.19 -10.95 9.44
N ASN A 43 -7.25 -10.16 9.21
CA ASN A 43 -8.56 -10.42 9.81
C ASN A 43 -9.18 -11.73 9.31
N ALA A 44 -9.15 -11.98 8.01
CA ALA A 44 -9.68 -13.21 7.41
C ALA A 44 -8.96 -14.47 7.91
N LEU A 45 -7.71 -14.34 8.35
CA LEU A 45 -6.92 -15.41 8.95
C LEU A 45 -7.06 -15.51 10.49
N GLY A 46 -7.98 -14.76 11.10
CA GLY A 46 -8.17 -14.76 12.56
C GLY A 46 -7.02 -14.11 13.34
N GLN A 47 -6.24 -13.23 12.70
CA GLN A 47 -5.10 -12.52 13.30
C GLN A 47 -5.37 -11.01 13.44
N PRO A 48 -6.40 -10.58 14.20
CA PRO A 48 -6.82 -9.17 14.24
C PRO A 48 -5.77 -8.23 14.85
N ALA A 49 -4.85 -8.74 15.67
CA ALA A 49 -3.74 -7.96 16.22
C ALA A 49 -2.61 -7.68 15.20
N ARG A 50 -2.56 -8.41 14.07
CA ARG A 50 -1.50 -8.29 13.06
C ARG A 50 -1.76 -7.13 12.10
N LYS A 51 -1.51 -5.91 12.57
CA LYS A 51 -1.83 -4.65 11.87
C LYS A 51 -0.64 -3.73 11.58
N LYS A 52 0.41 -3.81 12.39
CA LYS A 52 1.59 -2.96 12.24
C LYS A 52 2.22 -3.13 10.86
N ILE A 53 2.50 -2.02 10.20
CA ILE A 53 3.35 -1.97 9.01
C ILE A 53 4.70 -1.37 9.43
N ILE A 54 5.78 -1.75 8.74
CA ILE A 54 7.12 -1.23 9.00
C ILE A 54 7.61 -0.60 7.70
N SER A 55 7.90 0.69 7.72
CA SER A 55 8.52 1.41 6.61
C SER A 55 9.97 1.79 6.94
N ARG A 56 10.58 2.66 6.13
CA ARG A 56 11.99 3.06 6.28
C ARG A 56 12.09 4.57 6.38
N ILE A 57 13.02 5.04 7.22
CA ILE A 57 13.47 6.43 7.24
C ILE A 57 13.97 6.80 5.84
N ARG A 58 13.55 7.96 5.33
CA ARG A 58 13.75 8.45 3.95
C ARG A 58 13.06 7.63 2.83
N GLY A 59 12.18 6.70 3.16
CA GLY A 59 11.28 6.07 2.18
C GLY A 59 10.17 7.02 1.75
N TYR A 60 9.73 6.94 0.48
CA TYR A 60 8.58 7.69 -0.04
C TYR A 60 7.52 6.71 -0.55
N HIS A 61 6.31 6.82 -0.01
CA HIS A 61 5.20 5.91 -0.29
C HIS A 61 3.91 6.64 -0.72
N GLY A 62 3.86 7.97 -0.62
CA GLY A 62 2.74 8.75 -1.11
C GLY A 62 2.36 9.88 -0.17
N VAL A 63 1.17 10.43 -0.39
CA VAL A 63 0.67 11.64 0.30
C VAL A 63 -0.79 11.54 0.78
N THR A 64 -1.44 10.38 0.65
CA THR A 64 -2.69 10.11 1.40
C THR A 64 -2.34 9.86 2.87
N ILE A 65 -3.29 9.94 3.82
CA ILE A 65 -3.00 9.79 5.26
C ILE A 65 -2.20 8.52 5.58
N ALA A 66 -2.58 7.38 5.00
CA ALA A 66 -1.90 6.10 5.25
C ALA A 66 -0.54 6.01 4.56
N SER A 67 -0.47 6.29 3.26
CA SER A 67 0.79 6.28 2.52
C SER A 67 1.80 7.37 2.94
N ALA A 68 1.31 8.51 3.43
CA ALA A 68 2.11 9.56 4.05
C ALA A 68 2.64 9.09 5.41
N SER A 69 1.85 8.39 6.23
CA SER A 69 2.35 7.77 7.47
C SER A 69 3.48 6.75 7.22
N LEU A 70 3.45 6.06 6.08
CA LEU A 70 4.53 5.18 5.66
C LEU A 70 5.76 5.95 5.13
N THR A 71 5.60 7.21 4.72
CA THR A 71 6.66 8.02 4.13
C THR A 71 7.60 8.55 5.20
N GLY A 72 8.84 8.06 5.26
CA GLY A 72 9.84 8.46 6.24
C GLY A 72 10.50 9.83 5.99
N LEU A 73 9.76 10.82 5.49
CA LEU A 73 10.22 12.18 5.23
C LEU A 73 9.47 13.18 6.13
N PRO A 74 10.17 13.99 6.96
CA PRO A 74 9.51 14.88 7.93
C PRO A 74 8.47 15.83 7.34
N ASN A 75 8.71 16.37 6.15
CA ASN A 75 7.79 17.32 5.50
C ASN A 75 6.44 16.69 5.11
N ASN A 76 6.38 15.36 5.01
CA ASN A 76 5.13 14.64 4.77
C ASN A 76 4.34 14.43 6.07
N HIS A 77 4.92 14.73 7.24
CA HIS A 77 4.33 14.50 8.56
C HIS A 77 4.03 15.80 9.31
N THR A 78 4.93 16.77 9.23
CA THR A 78 4.85 18.03 9.97
C THR A 78 3.50 18.71 9.73
N SER A 79 2.79 18.99 10.83
CA SER A 79 1.47 19.64 10.83
C SER A 79 0.30 18.80 10.26
N PHE A 80 0.47 17.49 10.08
CA PHE A 80 -0.57 16.59 9.56
C PHE A 80 -0.95 15.44 10.51
N ASP A 81 -0.44 15.44 11.75
CA ASP A 81 -0.67 14.38 12.75
C ASP A 81 -0.26 12.97 12.28
N LEU A 82 0.83 12.89 11.53
CA LEU A 82 1.38 11.64 11.00
C LEU A 82 2.73 11.29 11.67
N PRO A 83 3.08 9.99 11.78
CA PRO A 83 2.31 8.83 11.31
C PRO A 83 1.11 8.46 12.21
N ILE A 84 0.07 7.86 11.61
CA ILE A 84 -1.05 7.28 12.37
C ILE A 84 -0.62 6.03 13.14
N ALA A 85 -1.45 5.58 14.11
CA ALA A 85 -1.19 4.35 14.83
C ALA A 85 -1.15 3.11 13.90
N ASN A 86 -0.30 2.13 14.25
CA ASN A 86 -0.08 0.88 13.50
C ASN A 86 0.58 1.04 12.12
N VAL A 87 1.25 2.17 11.89
CA VAL A 87 2.08 2.44 10.71
C VAL A 87 3.50 2.81 11.14
#